data_AF-A0A2G6QSM0-F1
#
_entry.id   AF-A0A2G6QSM0-F1
#
_cell.length_a   1.000
_cell.length_b   1.000
_cell.length_c   1.000
_cell.angle_alpha   90.00
_cell.angle_beta   90.00
_cell.angle_gamma   90.00
#
_symmetry.space_group_name_H-M   'P 1'
#
loop_
_entity.id
_entity.type
_entity.pdbx_description
1 polymer ?
#
loop_
_entity_poly.entity_id
_entity_poly.type
_entity_poly.pdbx_seq_one_letter_code
_entity_poly.pdbx_strand_id
1 'polypeptide(L)'
;IAHEAAKLSGSGIGIGIQSRGTTVIHQKDLPPLSNVELFSQSPLIDLETFRAIGSNAARYAKGESPSPVPIRNDQMARPKYQAIAALLHNKETRLCDPHKKTQLLRVSYS
;
A
#
# COMPACT_ATOMS: atom_id res chain seq x y z
N ILE A 1 -4.52 -7.27 0.95
CA ILE A 1 -4.65 -6.38 -0.24
C ILE A 1 -3.39 -6.45 -1.10
N ALA A 2 -2.22 -5.97 -0.64
CA ALA A 2 -1.01 -5.91 -1.49
C ALA A 2 -0.52 -7.28 -2.01
N HIS A 3 -0.53 -8.33 -1.17
CA HIS A 3 -0.16 -9.69 -1.60
C HIS A 3 -1.08 -10.24 -2.70
N GLU A 4 -2.39 -10.00 -2.57
CA GLU A 4 -3.38 -10.38 -3.59
C GLU A 4 -3.12 -9.63 -4.91
N ALA A 5 -2.86 -8.32 -4.83
CA ALA A 5 -2.48 -7.53 -6.00
C ALA A 5 -1.20 -8.07 -6.67
N ALA A 6 -0.21 -8.47 -5.87
CA ALA A 6 1.04 -9.03 -6.37
C ALA A 6 0.83 -10.40 -7.05
N LYS A 7 -0.05 -11.26 -6.52
CA LYS A 7 -0.41 -12.55 -7.14
C LYS A 7 -1.11 -12.40 -8.49
N LEU A 8 -1.92 -11.35 -8.65
CA LEU A 8 -2.64 -11.05 -9.90
C LEU A 8 -1.76 -10.30 -10.92
N SER A 9 -0.66 -9.69 -10.47
CA SER A 9 0.24 -8.90 -11.31
C SER A 9 1.16 -9.77 -12.15
N GLY A 10 1.27 -9.46 -13.45
CA GLY A 10 2.16 -10.18 -14.37
C GLY A 10 3.65 -10.09 -14.01
N SER A 11 4.09 -9.00 -13.37
CA SER A 11 5.46 -8.85 -12.86
C SER A 11 5.66 -9.48 -11.48
N GLY A 12 4.58 -9.91 -10.81
CA GLY A 12 4.63 -10.35 -9.43
C GLY A 12 4.79 -9.22 -8.41
N ILE A 13 4.75 -7.95 -8.81
CA ILE A 13 4.79 -6.78 -7.91
C ILE A 13 3.39 -6.16 -7.80
N GLY A 14 2.95 -5.89 -6.57
CA GLY A 14 1.67 -5.25 -6.28
C GLY A 14 1.80 -4.16 -5.23
N ILE A 15 1.02 -3.09 -5.39
CA ILE A 15 0.87 -2.03 -4.38
C ILE A 15 -0.49 -2.23 -3.71
N GLY A 16 -0.53 -2.24 -2.38
CA GLY A 16 -1.77 -2.18 -1.61
C GLY A 16 -1.90 -0.83 -0.91
N ILE A 17 -3.06 -0.19 -1.04
CA ILE A 17 -3.39 1.09 -0.42
C ILE A 17 -4.69 0.90 0.36
N GLN A 18 -4.68 1.22 1.66
CA GLN A 18 -5.91 1.33 2.43
C GLN A 18 -6.54 2.70 2.21
N SER A 19 -7.86 2.82 2.41
CA SER A 19 -8.59 4.09 2.28
C SER A 19 -8.01 5.21 3.17
N ARG A 20 -7.43 4.86 4.32
CA ARG A 20 -6.74 5.79 5.22
C ARG A 20 -5.32 6.20 4.78
N GLY A 21 -4.82 5.65 3.67
CA GLY A 21 -3.53 5.97 3.06
C GLY A 21 -2.37 5.00 3.36
N THR A 22 -2.47 4.09 4.33
CA THR A 22 -1.39 3.12 4.63
C THR A 22 -1.08 2.31 3.37
N THR A 23 0.19 2.25 2.99
CA THR A 23 0.61 1.74 1.68
C THR A 23 1.75 0.72 1.81
N VAL A 24 1.74 -0.30 0.95
CA VAL A 24 2.77 -1.36 0.89
C VAL A 24 3.10 -1.68 -0.56
N ILE A 25 4.38 -1.83 -0.88
CA ILE A 25 4.86 -2.55 -2.08
C ILE A 25 5.13 -4.01 -1.67
N HIS A 26 4.56 -4.95 -2.39
CA HIS A 26 4.66 -6.39 -2.11
C HIS A 26 5.09 -7.17 -3.36
N GLN A 27 5.73 -8.32 -3.13
CA GLN A 27 6.07 -9.29 -4.18
C GLN A 27 5.33 -10.61 -3.95
N LYS A 28 4.88 -11.28 -5.02
CA LYS A 28 3.99 -12.46 -4.96
C LYS A 28 4.53 -13.62 -4.11
N ASP A 29 5.85 -13.80 -4.11
CA ASP A 29 6.53 -14.95 -3.48
C ASP A 29 6.89 -14.68 -2.00
N LEU A 30 6.71 -13.45 -1.52
CA LEU A 30 6.94 -13.12 -0.12
C LEU A 30 5.78 -13.60 0.78
N PRO A 31 6.05 -13.97 2.04
CA PRO A 31 5.00 -14.23 3.02
C PRO A 31 4.05 -13.02 3.15
N PRO A 32 2.74 -13.21 3.46
CA PRO A 32 1.74 -12.13 3.43
C PRO A 32 2.01 -10.92 4.34
N LEU A 33 2.80 -11.09 5.41
CA LEU A 33 3.18 -10.02 6.35
C LEU A 33 4.60 -9.47 6.11
N SER A 34 5.32 -10.02 5.13
CA SER A 34 6.55 -9.44 4.61
C SER A 34 6.21 -8.37 3.56
N ASN A 35 7.20 -7.64 3.07
CA ASN A 35 7.03 -6.58 2.08
C ASN A 35 8.37 -6.24 1.42
N VAL A 36 8.29 -5.55 0.29
CA VAL A 36 9.46 -4.92 -0.33
C VAL A 36 9.69 -3.54 0.31
N GLU A 37 8.62 -2.74 0.43
CA GLU A 37 8.62 -1.47 1.14
C GLU A 37 7.29 -1.26 1.89
N LEU A 38 7.35 -0.67 3.10
CA LEU A 38 6.20 -0.42 3.96
C LEU A 38 6.13 1.05 4.41
N PHE A 39 4.96 1.65 4.18
CA PHE A 39 4.64 3.02 4.56
C PHE A 39 3.55 2.99 5.64
N SER A 40 3.98 2.79 6.89
CA SER A 40 3.10 2.49 8.02
C SER A 40 2.41 3.72 8.62
N GLN A 41 2.99 4.92 8.46
CA GLN A 41 2.45 6.17 8.99
C GLN A 41 1.75 6.97 7.89
N SER A 42 0.51 6.61 7.58
CA SER A 42 -0.25 7.26 6.51
C SER A 42 -0.41 8.78 6.61
N PRO A 43 -0.44 9.42 7.80
CA PRO A 43 -0.45 10.88 7.90
C PRO A 43 0.80 11.58 7.35
N LEU A 44 1.89 10.84 7.12
CA LEU A 44 3.16 11.37 6.58
C LEU A 44 3.34 11.11 5.08
N ILE A 45 2.37 10.46 4.43
CA ILE A 45 2.43 10.12 3.01
C ILE A 45 1.77 11.25 2.21
N ASP A 46 2.58 12.00 1.48
CA ASP A 46 2.14 13.05 0.56
C ASP A 46 2.10 12.57 -0.89
N LEU A 47 1.67 13.43 -1.81
CA LEU A 47 1.55 13.11 -3.24
C LEU A 47 2.89 12.73 -3.88
N GLU A 48 3.98 13.37 -3.45
CA GLU A 48 5.33 13.05 -3.93
C GLU A 48 5.75 11.65 -3.45
N THR A 49 5.46 11.31 -2.20
CA THR A 49 5.69 9.97 -1.66
C THR A 49 4.89 8.92 -2.44
N PHE A 50 3.60 9.16 -2.73
CA PHE A 50 2.81 8.26 -3.58
C PHE A 50 3.41 8.07 -4.98
N ARG A 51 3.91 9.15 -5.60
CA ARG A 51 4.59 9.08 -6.89
C ARG A 51 5.88 8.25 -6.81
N ALA A 52 6.67 8.44 -5.76
CA ALA A 52 7.89 7.68 -5.53
C ALA A 52 7.61 6.18 -5.32
N ILE A 53 6.56 5.84 -4.55
CA ILE A 53 6.09 4.46 -4.37
C ILE A 53 5.79 3.80 -5.71
N GLY A 54 5.04 4.48 -6.58
CA GLY A 54 4.72 3.98 -7.93
C GLY A 54 5.97 3.78 -8.79
N SER A 55 6.92 4.72 -8.73
CA SER A 55 8.20 4.63 -9.44
C SER A 55 9.02 3.41 -8.98
N ASN A 56 9.18 3.21 -7.67
CA ASN A 56 9.93 2.08 -7.14
C ASN A 56 9.26 0.74 -7.44
N ALA A 57 7.93 0.64 -7.30
CA ALA A 57 7.20 -0.56 -7.69
C ALA A 57 7.43 -0.93 -9.18
N ALA A 58 7.46 0.06 -10.08
CA ALA A 58 7.76 -0.17 -11.48
C ALA A 58 9.21 -0.61 -11.72
N ARG A 59 10.17 -0.11 -10.94
CA ARG A 59 11.58 -0.52 -11.00
C ARG A 59 11.77 -1.96 -10.49
N TYR A 60 11.14 -2.31 -9.37
CA TYR A 60 11.09 -3.70 -8.90
C TYR A 60 10.44 -4.64 -9.92
N ALA A 61 9.37 -4.19 -10.60
CA ALA A 61 8.72 -4.98 -11.65
C ALA A 61 9.64 -5.25 -12.86
N LYS A 62 10.67 -4.42 -13.07
CA LYS A 62 11.72 -4.61 -14.08
C LYS A 62 12.91 -5.42 -13.59
N GLY A 63 12.88 -5.90 -12.34
CA GLY A 63 14.01 -6.60 -11.72
C GLY A 63 15.16 -5.68 -11.28
N GLU A 64 14.92 -4.37 -11.19
CA GLU A 64 15.91 -3.42 -10.67
C GLU A 64 15.92 -3.42 -9.13
N SER A 65 17.00 -2.90 -8.56
CA SER A 65 17.18 -2.66 -7.12
C SER A 65 17.21 -1.15 -6.83
N PRO A 66 16.07 -0.43 -6.89
CA PRO A 66 16.01 0.98 -6.53
C PRO A 66 16.40 1.21 -5.07
N SER A 67 16.93 2.39 -4.78
CA SER A 67 16.99 2.88 -3.40
C SER A 67 15.54 2.99 -2.85
N PRO A 68 15.27 2.47 -1.64
CA PRO A 68 13.94 2.58 -1.03
C PRO A 68 13.48 4.04 -0.92
N VAL A 69 12.18 4.26 -1.01
CA VAL A 69 11.60 5.58 -0.79
C VAL A 69 11.92 6.01 0.65
N PRO A 70 12.43 7.24 0.87
CA PRO A 70 12.73 7.73 2.21
C PRO A 70 11.53 7.63 3.15
N ILE A 71 11.68 6.86 4.22
CA ILE A 71 10.62 6.65 5.22
C ILE A 71 10.61 7.84 6.19
N ARG A 72 9.48 8.54 6.28
CA ARG A 72 9.23 9.52 7.33
C ARG A 72 8.71 8.80 8.57
N ASN A 73 9.22 9.19 9.73
CA ASN A 73 8.80 8.65 11.03
C ASN A 73 8.59 9.79 12.03
N ASP A 74 7.36 9.97 12.50
CA ASP A 74 6.99 10.90 13.55
C ASP A 74 6.53 10.11 14.78
N GLN A 75 7.25 10.25 15.89
CA GLN A 75 6.91 9.60 17.16
C GLN A 75 5.54 10.06 17.71
N MET A 76 5.07 11.25 17.32
CA MET A 76 3.77 11.78 17.68
C MET A 76 2.64 11.33 16.76
N ALA A 77 2.94 10.62 15.66
CA ALA A 77 1.91 10.14 14.72
C ALA A 77 0.90 9.22 15.42
N ARG A 78 1.38 8.29 16.25
CA ARG A 78 0.51 7.36 17.00
C ARG A 78 -0.37 8.11 18.02
N PRO A 79 0.18 8.91 18.96
CA PRO A 79 -0.62 9.71 19.88
C PRO A 79 -1.72 10.55 19.19
N LYS A 80 -1.40 11.17 18.04
CA LYS A 80 -2.33 12.06 17.33
C LYS A 80 -3.39 11.31 16.52
N TYR A 81 -3.01 10.23 15.83
CA TYR A 81 -3.82 9.66 14.75
C TYR A 81 -4.29 8.22 14.98
N GLN A 82 -3.84 7.52 16.03
CA GLN A 82 -4.19 6.10 16.21
C GLN A 82 -5.68 5.85 16.35
N ALA A 83 -6.41 6.69 17.09
CA ALA A 83 -7.86 6.55 17.26
C ALA A 83 -8.60 6.76 15.93
N ILE A 84 -8.18 7.75 15.14
CA ILE A 84 -8.73 8.03 13.80
C ILE A 84 -8.42 6.86 12.87
N ALA A 85 -7.19 6.35 12.89
CA ALA A 85 -6.76 5.22 12.07
C ALA A 85 -7.57 3.93 12.37
N ALA A 86 -7.93 3.70 13.63
CA ALA A 86 -8.79 2.59 14.05
C ALA A 86 -10.23 2.80 13.54
N LEU A 87 -10.78 4.00 13.69
CA LEU A 87 -12.13 4.32 13.21
C LEU A 87 -12.24 4.16 11.69
N LEU A 88 -11.27 4.68 10.92
CA LEU A 88 -11.25 4.56 9.47
C LEU A 88 -11.10 3.10 9.03
N HIS A 89 -10.23 2.34 9.68
CA HIS A 89 -10.10 0.91 9.41
C HIS A 89 -11.39 0.14 9.70
N ASN A 90 -12.06 0.40 10.82
CA ASN A 90 -13.33 -0.23 11.16
C ASN A 90 -14.43 0.06 10.12
N LYS A 91 -14.46 1.28 9.56
CA LYS A 91 -15.39 1.64 8.48
C LYS A 91 -15.09 0.88 7.19
N GLU A 92 -13.82 0.82 6.79
CA GLU A 92 -13.36 0.09 5.60
C GLU A 92 -13.65 -1.43 5.74
N THR A 93 -13.35 -2.03 6.89
CA THR A 93 -13.55 -3.46 7.14
C THR A 93 -15.01 -3.89 7.05
N ARG A 94 -15.97 -3.01 7.35
CA ARG A 94 -17.42 -3.30 7.16
C ARG A 94 -17.82 -3.48 5.68
N LEU A 95 -16.97 -3.07 4.74
CA LEU A 95 -17.19 -3.24 3.30
C LEU A 95 -16.55 -4.53 2.75
N CYS A 96 -15.86 -5.31 3.59
CA CYS A 96 -15.26 -6.57 3.16
C CYS A 96 -16.33 -7.63 2.87
N ASP A 97 -16.16 -8.30 1.74
CA ASP A 97 -16.96 -9.47 1.34
C ASP A 97 -16.00 -10.64 1.06
N PRO A 98 -15.94 -11.66 1.95
CA PRO A 98 -15.04 -12.81 1.80
C PRO A 98 -15.29 -13.65 0.56
N HIS A 99 -16.48 -13.57 -0.04
CA HIS A 99 -16.85 -14.36 -1.21
C HIS A 99 -16.63 -13.62 -2.53
N LYS A 100 -16.34 -12.32 -2.46
CA LYS A 100 -16.12 -11.48 -3.63
C LYS A 100 -14.66 -11.48 -4.07
N LYS A 101 -14.44 -11.90 -5.32
CA LYS A 101 -13.12 -11.80 -5.95
C LYS A 101 -12.73 -10.35 -6.21
N THR A 102 -11.43 -10.07 -6.26
CA THR A 102 -10.86 -8.78 -6.69
C THR A 102 -11.44 -8.35 -8.04
N GLN A 103 -11.80 -7.07 -8.16
CA GLN A 103 -12.41 -6.49 -9.36
C GLN A 103 -11.44 -5.54 -10.06
N LEU A 104 -11.40 -5.59 -11.39
CA LEU A 104 -10.71 -4.58 -12.20
C LEU A 104 -11.48 -3.26 -12.13
N LEU A 105 -10.77 -2.17 -11.86
CA LEU A 105 -11.35 -0.83 -11.84
C LEU A 105 -10.87 -0.03 -13.06
N ARG A 106 -11.78 0.72 -13.70
CA ARG A 106 -11.43 1.76 -14.66
C ARG A 106 -11.22 3.07 -13.91
N VAL A 107 -10.02 3.63 -13.99
CA VAL A 107 -9.71 4.94 -13.40
C VAL A 107 -10.01 6.04 -14.42
N SER A 108 -10.64 7.12 -13.97
CA SER A 108 -10.87 8.35 -14.73
C SER A 108 -10.32 9.54 -13.95
N TYR A 109 -9.59 10.42 -14.62
CA TYR A 109 -9.16 11.69 -14.06
C TYR A 109 -10.16 12.75 -14.50
N SER A 110 -10.69 13.49 -13.53
CA SER A 110 -11.55 14.67 -13.75
C SER A 110 -10.72 15.89 -14.10
#